data_AF-A0A6J0ZUX0-F1
#
_entry.id   AF-A0A6J0ZUX0-F1
#
_cell.length_a   1.000
_cell.length_b   1.000
_cell.length_c   1.000
_cell.angle_alpha   90.00
_cell.angle_beta   90.00
_cell.angle_gamma   90.00
#
_symmetry.space_group_name_H-M   'P 1'
#
loop_
_entity.id
_entity.type
_entity.pdbx_description
1 polymer ?
#
loop_
_entity_poly.entity_id
_entity_poly.type
_entity_poly.pdbx_seq_one_letter_code
_entity_poly.pdbx_strand_id
1 'polypeptide(L)'
;MVNLGDLNNDIPFDVLSRLPTKYMPKLKCVSKGWNRLISDPTFMKVQSQKREQLSGFFFQQKYQWCYDDITTISYIPVEKQDAELHKTVFNFLPEHVVVLASCNGLLCCRSCFPFHDSCLYICNPLSNEWLRLKWDEPNKENSFALAFDPCQDPIATPTNFKLIRVKQFETDKEALCFSFEIYSSDKGAWRKSEEICKCNNNLYKNRGIFTEGVLHWLTDGDEVLTFNVENELSWLVSVPIPANEFRSIPESCIGDSDGRLHYILVSEYGLQVWFLEDYFESRWSLKLCKTLEEMEEEHSQFLYNLRERVTQRLAVDMEPWIDPLAFKDGPLFCFTIATFHAHFSILEENLCSKFLTSCTQTSSLLHGKAIHAKFIKGSIPHSLYLQNHILNMYVKCGDLINGHKLFDEMPERNVVSWSAMVSGFTQHRFYNEALSLFVYMLRDGTSRPNEFTFVSVLQACSLHESLALAYQVYAVVLRLGFGSNVFLVNAFLTALMRHGEKEEAFEVFEKCLNKDIVTWNVMLSGYLESSCLELPKFWVQMNNEGVKPDCFTFASVLTGLASLGELNMGLQAHGQIVKSGHGGEICVGNSLVDMYIKSQRLFDGLKEKEEMAVQKKQAEVRPVGTLVQF
;
A
#
# COMPACT_ATOMS: atom_id res chain seq x y z
N MET A 1 47.69 -52.84 -14.06
CA MET A 1 47.15 -53.61 -12.93
C MET A 1 48.26 -53.89 -11.94
N VAL A 2 48.39 -53.08 -10.89
CA VAL A 2 48.84 -53.47 -9.54
C VAL A 2 48.12 -52.52 -8.56
N ASN A 3 47.18 -53.11 -7.81
CA ASN A 3 46.53 -52.71 -6.56
C ASN A 3 46.19 -51.23 -6.27
N LEU A 4 44.94 -50.88 -6.58
CA LEU A 4 44.12 -49.85 -5.91
C LEU A 4 43.52 -50.39 -4.59
N GLY A 5 44.30 -51.18 -3.83
CA GLY A 5 43.79 -51.97 -2.70
C GLY A 5 43.84 -51.32 -1.32
N ASP A 6 44.48 -50.15 -1.15
CA ASP A 6 44.80 -49.63 0.20
C ASP A 6 44.60 -48.11 0.37
N LEU A 7 43.59 -47.51 -0.29
CA LEU A 7 43.22 -46.10 -0.04
C LEU A 7 42.17 -45.91 1.07
N ASN A 8 41.91 -46.95 1.87
CA ASN A 8 41.03 -46.87 3.06
C ASN A 8 41.69 -46.22 4.28
N ASN A 9 42.87 -45.58 4.16
CA ASN A 9 43.58 -44.96 5.28
C ASN A 9 43.94 -43.47 5.10
N ASP A 10 43.46 -42.78 4.08
CA ASP A 10 43.77 -41.37 3.91
C ASP A 10 42.64 -40.47 4.43
N ILE A 11 42.71 -40.15 5.72
CA ILE A 11 42.06 -38.98 6.34
C ILE A 11 42.11 -37.75 5.40
N PRO A 12 43.22 -37.48 4.67
CA PRO A 12 43.24 -36.39 3.69
C PRO A 12 42.28 -36.55 2.51
N PHE A 13 42.07 -37.75 1.97
CA PHE A 13 41.11 -37.98 0.87
C PHE A 13 39.68 -37.73 1.35
N ASP A 14 39.34 -38.26 2.52
CA ASP A 14 38.01 -38.08 3.13
C ASP A 14 37.75 -36.59 3.44
N VAL A 15 38.71 -35.90 4.08
CA VAL A 15 38.63 -34.46 4.36
C VAL A 15 38.55 -33.63 3.07
N LEU A 16 39.37 -33.93 2.06
CA LEU A 16 39.36 -33.20 0.80
C LEU A 16 38.07 -33.45 0.01
N SER A 17 37.56 -34.67 -0.01
CA SER A 17 36.30 -34.95 -0.68
C SER A 17 35.15 -34.11 -0.11
N ARG A 18 35.19 -33.74 1.18
CA ARG A 18 34.14 -32.96 1.88
C ARG A 18 34.24 -31.45 1.69
N LEU A 19 35.36 -30.93 1.17
CA LEU A 19 35.60 -29.48 1.08
C LEU A 19 35.10 -28.91 -0.25
N PRO A 20 34.47 -27.72 -0.27
CA PRO A 20 34.08 -27.07 -1.52
C PRO A 20 35.28 -26.82 -2.45
N THR A 21 35.08 -26.98 -3.75
CA THR A 21 36.13 -26.91 -4.78
C THR A 21 36.93 -25.60 -4.73
N LYS A 22 36.31 -24.49 -4.26
CA LYS A 22 36.95 -23.18 -4.06
C LYS A 22 38.10 -23.16 -3.04
N TYR A 23 38.13 -24.09 -2.08
CA TYR A 23 39.19 -24.14 -1.05
C TYR A 23 40.37 -25.05 -1.44
N MET A 24 40.19 -25.91 -2.45
CA MET A 24 41.21 -26.85 -2.94
C MET A 24 42.55 -26.22 -3.31
N PRO A 25 42.62 -25.06 -4.00
CA PRO A 25 43.91 -24.47 -4.38
C PRO A 25 44.75 -24.07 -3.18
N LYS A 26 44.12 -23.60 -2.09
CA LYS A 26 44.80 -23.19 -0.85
C LYS A 26 45.39 -24.38 -0.10
N LEU A 27 44.74 -25.53 -0.21
CA LEU A 27 45.13 -26.76 0.49
C LEU A 27 46.28 -27.51 -0.19
N LYS A 28 46.61 -27.19 -1.45
CA LYS A 28 47.83 -27.68 -2.11
C LYS A 28 49.11 -27.30 -1.36
N CYS A 29 49.06 -26.22 -0.58
CA CYS A 29 50.21 -25.71 0.18
C CYS A 29 50.40 -26.41 1.54
N VAL A 30 49.43 -27.22 1.99
CA VAL A 30 49.46 -27.86 3.32
C VAL A 30 50.50 -28.97 3.41
N SER A 31 50.62 -29.80 2.37
CA SER A 31 51.71 -30.78 2.26
C SER A 31 51.87 -31.31 0.84
N LYS A 32 52.99 -31.98 0.56
CA LYS A 32 53.22 -32.69 -0.71
C LYS A 32 52.18 -33.78 -0.99
N GLY A 33 51.62 -34.40 0.06
CA GLY A 33 50.55 -35.41 -0.06
C GLY A 33 49.26 -34.79 -0.58
N TRP A 34 48.84 -33.67 0.03
CA TRP A 34 47.64 -32.93 -0.37
C TRP A 34 47.77 -32.37 -1.79
N ASN A 35 48.94 -31.86 -2.17
CA ASN A 35 49.17 -31.39 -3.53
C ASN A 35 49.05 -32.50 -4.59
N ARG A 36 49.59 -33.70 -4.30
CA ARG A 36 49.46 -34.85 -5.21
C ARG A 36 48.01 -35.29 -5.37
N LEU A 37 47.26 -35.32 -4.26
CA LEU A 37 45.88 -35.78 -4.21
C LEU A 37 44.93 -34.79 -4.92
N ILE A 38 45.09 -33.48 -4.68
CA ILE A 38 44.30 -32.43 -5.37
C ILE A 38 44.70 -32.27 -6.84
N SER A 39 45.92 -32.64 -7.22
CA SER A 39 46.37 -32.58 -8.62
C SER A 39 46.14 -33.87 -9.39
N ASP A 40 45.56 -34.90 -8.76
CA ASP A 40 45.19 -36.15 -9.42
C ASP A 40 43.97 -35.93 -10.33
N PRO A 41 44.05 -36.26 -11.64
CA PRO A 41 42.95 -36.10 -12.58
C PRO A 41 41.68 -36.86 -12.19
N THR A 42 41.81 -38.02 -11.54
CA THR A 42 40.66 -38.80 -11.06
C THR A 42 39.96 -38.12 -9.89
N PHE A 43 40.72 -37.66 -8.89
CA PHE A 43 40.18 -36.84 -7.80
C PHE A 43 39.53 -35.55 -8.30
N MET A 44 40.18 -34.82 -9.22
CA MET A 44 39.62 -33.58 -9.80
C MET A 44 38.36 -33.83 -10.64
N LYS A 45 38.21 -35.01 -11.25
CA LYS A 45 37.01 -35.40 -11.98
C LYS A 45 35.83 -35.71 -11.05
N VAL A 46 36.09 -36.36 -9.91
CA VAL A 46 35.08 -36.57 -8.86
C VAL A 46 34.68 -35.24 -8.21
N GLN A 47 35.66 -34.37 -7.97
CA GLN A 47 35.42 -33.07 -7.36
C GLN A 47 34.73 -32.06 -8.30
N SER A 48 35.00 -32.13 -9.60
CA SER A 48 34.30 -31.29 -10.59
C SER A 48 32.88 -31.76 -10.90
N GLN A 49 32.55 -33.02 -10.57
CA GLN A 49 31.18 -33.54 -10.61
C GLN A 49 30.34 -33.12 -9.40
N LYS A 50 30.96 -32.68 -8.30
CA LYS A 50 30.23 -31.97 -7.23
C LYS A 50 29.73 -30.65 -7.79
N ARG A 51 28.44 -30.63 -8.14
CA ARG A 51 27.72 -29.40 -8.48
C ARG A 51 27.84 -28.44 -7.30
N GLU A 52 28.12 -27.17 -7.58
CA GLU A 52 28.07 -26.12 -6.57
C GLU A 52 26.73 -26.19 -5.84
N GLN A 53 26.76 -26.17 -4.52
CA GLN A 53 25.54 -26.12 -3.71
C GLN A 53 24.74 -24.88 -4.10
N LEU A 54 23.40 -24.99 -4.14
CA LEU A 54 22.54 -23.81 -4.23
C LEU A 54 22.77 -22.95 -2.99
N SER A 55 23.58 -21.90 -3.12
CA SER A 55 23.79 -20.89 -2.08
C SER A 55 22.77 -19.78 -2.25
N GLY A 56 21.63 -19.92 -1.58
CA GLY A 56 20.54 -18.96 -1.70
C GLY A 56 19.38 -19.24 -0.75
N PHE A 57 18.50 -18.27 -0.65
CA PHE A 57 17.29 -18.35 0.15
C PHE A 57 16.08 -18.58 -0.76
N PHE A 58 15.28 -19.59 -0.42
CA PHE A 58 13.94 -19.75 -0.97
C PHE A 58 12.96 -18.94 -0.13
N PHE A 59 12.22 -18.04 -0.78
CA PHE A 59 11.24 -17.19 -0.12
C PHE A 59 9.87 -17.33 -0.79
N GLN A 60 8.84 -17.50 0.04
CA GLN A 60 7.45 -17.52 -0.37
C GLN A 60 6.70 -16.56 0.55
N GLN A 61 6.13 -15.50 -0.03
CA GLN A 61 5.41 -14.47 0.71
C GLN A 61 4.13 -15.09 1.34
N LYS A 62 3.66 -14.50 2.45
CA LYS A 62 2.69 -15.04 3.43
C LYS A 62 1.46 -15.81 2.87
N TYR A 63 0.85 -16.55 3.80
CA TYR A 63 -0.32 -17.44 3.71
C TYR A 63 -0.03 -18.92 3.44
N GLN A 64 0.77 -19.53 4.31
CA GLN A 64 0.77 -20.99 4.42
C GLN A 64 -0.53 -21.38 5.14
N TRP A 65 -1.43 -22.09 4.45
CA TRP A 65 -2.73 -22.57 5.00
C TRP A 65 -3.90 -21.58 4.92
N CYS A 66 -4.07 -20.86 3.81
CA CYS A 66 -5.30 -20.12 3.51
C CYS A 66 -5.99 -20.64 2.23
N TYR A 67 -7.17 -20.11 1.92
CA TYR A 67 -7.91 -20.47 0.69
C TYR A 67 -7.15 -20.10 -0.61
N ASP A 68 -6.20 -19.17 -0.52
CA ASP A 68 -5.39 -18.64 -1.62
C ASP A 68 -3.88 -18.75 -1.30
N ASP A 69 -3.33 -19.98 -1.23
CA ASP A 69 -1.88 -20.17 -1.04
C ASP A 69 -1.12 -19.41 -2.15
N ILE A 70 -0.09 -18.64 -1.77
CA ILE A 70 0.75 -17.93 -2.74
C ILE A 70 1.57 -18.92 -3.55
N THR A 71 1.30 -18.99 -4.86
CA THR A 71 1.93 -19.94 -5.79
C THR A 71 3.35 -19.55 -6.23
N THR A 72 3.79 -18.34 -5.91
CA THR A 72 5.08 -17.80 -6.34
C THR A 72 6.15 -18.06 -5.28
N ILE A 73 7.16 -18.85 -5.64
CA ILE A 73 8.37 -19.05 -4.83
C ILE A 73 9.52 -18.34 -5.53
N SER A 74 10.21 -17.49 -4.78
CA SER A 74 11.39 -16.78 -5.25
C SER A 74 12.67 -17.44 -4.73
N TYR A 75 13.69 -17.52 -5.57
CA TYR A 75 15.04 -17.91 -5.15
C TYR A 75 15.97 -16.70 -5.22
N ILE A 76 16.66 -16.44 -4.11
CA ILE A 76 17.57 -15.30 -3.93
C ILE A 76 18.99 -15.87 -3.75
N PRO A 77 19.88 -15.78 -4.74
CA PRO A 77 21.25 -16.27 -4.62
C PRO A 77 22.09 -15.34 -3.73
N VAL A 78 22.97 -15.92 -2.90
CA VAL A 78 23.80 -15.18 -1.93
C VAL A 78 24.96 -14.44 -2.61
N GLU A 79 25.49 -14.94 -3.73
CA GLU A 79 26.77 -14.46 -4.29
C GLU A 79 26.65 -13.30 -5.31
N LYS A 80 25.45 -12.78 -5.59
CA LYS A 80 25.24 -11.67 -6.53
C LYS A 80 24.61 -10.47 -5.82
N GLN A 81 25.40 -9.43 -5.56
CA GLN A 81 24.83 -8.09 -5.34
C GLN A 81 24.03 -7.72 -6.59
N ASP A 82 22.80 -7.23 -6.42
CA ASP A 82 21.80 -6.98 -7.48
C ASP A 82 21.29 -8.24 -8.22
N ALA A 83 21.12 -9.35 -7.51
CA ALA A 83 20.51 -10.56 -8.10
C ALA A 83 19.06 -10.32 -8.56
N GLU A 84 18.78 -10.62 -9.84
CA GLU A 84 17.43 -10.70 -10.35
C GLU A 84 16.61 -11.75 -9.59
N LEU A 85 15.41 -11.38 -9.16
CA LEU A 85 14.47 -12.27 -8.50
C LEU A 85 14.00 -13.37 -9.48
N HIS A 86 14.44 -14.61 -9.27
CA HIS A 86 13.97 -15.74 -10.08
C HIS A 86 12.59 -16.19 -9.61
N LYS A 87 11.55 -15.92 -10.42
CA LYS A 87 10.13 -16.20 -10.10
C LYS A 87 9.62 -17.58 -10.56
N THR A 88 10.44 -18.36 -11.28
CA THR A 88 10.02 -19.61 -11.95
C THR A 88 10.91 -20.81 -11.59
N VAL A 89 11.16 -21.01 -10.29
CA VAL A 89 12.16 -21.97 -9.82
C VAL A 89 11.65 -23.42 -9.76
N PHE A 90 10.32 -23.63 -9.78
CA PHE A 90 9.68 -24.94 -9.57
C PHE A 90 8.84 -25.44 -10.76
N ASN A 91 9.07 -24.91 -11.97
CA ASN A 91 8.28 -25.28 -13.16
C ASN A 91 8.39 -26.77 -13.55
N PHE A 92 9.29 -27.53 -12.94
CA PHE A 92 9.48 -28.97 -13.15
C PHE A 92 8.56 -29.84 -12.28
N LEU A 93 7.91 -29.25 -11.26
CA LEU A 93 6.91 -29.93 -10.46
C LEU A 93 5.56 -29.97 -11.20
N PRO A 94 4.73 -31.01 -10.96
CA PRO A 94 3.46 -31.18 -11.68
C PRO A 94 2.40 -30.13 -11.29
N GLU A 95 2.58 -29.42 -10.17
CA GLU A 95 1.66 -28.42 -9.66
C GLU A 95 2.39 -27.32 -8.86
N HIS A 96 1.67 -26.26 -8.52
CA HIS A 96 2.16 -25.24 -7.58
C HIS A 96 2.24 -25.81 -6.16
N VAL A 97 3.28 -25.42 -5.43
CA VAL A 97 3.60 -25.98 -4.12
C VAL A 97 3.94 -24.91 -3.09
N VAL A 98 3.88 -25.29 -1.81
CA VAL A 98 4.29 -24.48 -0.66
C VAL A 98 5.50 -25.11 0.02
N VAL A 99 6.56 -24.33 0.24
CA VAL A 99 7.79 -24.82 0.87
C VAL A 99 7.59 -25.00 2.38
N LEU A 100 7.92 -26.19 2.89
CA LEU A 100 7.82 -26.55 4.31
C LEU A 100 9.19 -26.63 4.99
N ALA A 101 10.19 -27.22 4.33
CA ALA A 101 11.53 -27.38 4.89
C ALA A 101 12.60 -27.41 3.79
N SER A 102 13.84 -27.11 4.19
CA SER A 102 15.01 -27.17 3.32
C SER A 102 16.21 -27.76 4.07
N CYS A 103 17.00 -28.61 3.42
CA CYS A 103 18.23 -29.13 3.99
C CYS A 103 19.24 -29.44 2.87
N ASN A 104 20.41 -28.81 2.90
CA ASN A 104 21.54 -29.11 2.01
C ASN A 104 21.18 -29.24 0.52
N GLY A 105 20.29 -28.37 0.03
CA GLY A 105 19.85 -28.32 -1.37
C GLY A 105 18.60 -29.15 -1.69
N LEU A 106 18.12 -29.99 -0.77
CA LEU A 106 16.81 -30.63 -0.86
C LEU A 106 15.72 -29.73 -0.28
N LEU A 107 14.54 -29.79 -0.87
CA LEU A 107 13.36 -29.08 -0.42
C LEU A 107 12.19 -30.04 -0.20
N CYS A 108 11.47 -29.81 0.88
CA CYS A 108 10.19 -30.45 1.17
C CYS A 108 9.09 -29.42 0.92
N CYS A 109 8.16 -29.75 0.04
CA CYS A 109 7.03 -28.91 -0.32
C CYS A 109 5.71 -29.69 -0.18
N ARG A 110 4.60 -28.99 0.02
CA ARG A 110 3.25 -29.57 -0.08
C ARG A 110 2.50 -29.01 -1.27
N SER A 111 1.47 -29.71 -1.75
CA SER A 111 0.50 -29.17 -2.71
C SER A 111 -0.17 -27.88 -2.18
N CYS A 112 -0.57 -26.97 -3.07
CA CYS A 112 -1.37 -25.79 -2.72
C CYS A 112 -2.84 -26.14 -2.41
N PHE A 113 -3.50 -25.31 -1.61
CA PHE A 113 -4.95 -25.35 -1.40
C PHE A 113 -5.73 -24.76 -2.60
N PRO A 114 -6.97 -25.22 -2.86
CA PRO A 114 -7.64 -26.40 -2.28
C PRO A 114 -7.10 -27.72 -2.87
N PHE A 115 -6.94 -28.76 -2.03
CA PHE A 115 -6.37 -30.04 -2.47
C PHE A 115 -7.29 -30.79 -3.44
N HIS A 116 -6.76 -31.22 -4.59
CA HIS A 116 -7.33 -32.33 -5.37
C HIS A 116 -6.84 -33.70 -4.84
N ASP A 117 -5.57 -33.77 -4.45
CA ASP A 117 -4.92 -34.94 -3.83
C ASP A 117 -3.79 -34.43 -2.91
N SER A 118 -3.87 -34.67 -1.60
CA SER A 118 -2.93 -34.11 -0.62
C SER A 118 -1.59 -34.83 -0.64
N CYS A 119 -0.53 -34.13 -1.07
CA CYS A 119 0.79 -34.71 -1.28
C CYS A 119 1.93 -33.84 -0.74
N LEU A 120 3.04 -34.50 -0.42
CA LEU A 120 4.34 -33.89 -0.17
C LEU A 120 5.28 -34.19 -1.34
N TYR A 121 6.05 -33.20 -1.76
CA TYR A 121 7.09 -33.31 -2.78
C TYR A 121 8.44 -33.08 -2.13
N ILE A 122 9.32 -34.07 -2.23
CA ILE A 122 10.74 -33.90 -1.93
C ILE A 122 11.45 -33.68 -3.26
N CYS A 123 12.05 -32.52 -3.45
CA CYS A 123 12.67 -32.17 -4.73
C CYS A 123 14.08 -31.62 -4.58
N ASN A 124 14.86 -31.83 -5.63
CA ASN A 124 16.18 -31.25 -5.79
C ASN A 124 16.14 -30.27 -6.97
N PRO A 125 16.11 -28.95 -6.71
CA PRO A 125 16.03 -27.94 -7.77
C PRO A 125 17.26 -27.92 -8.70
N LEU A 126 18.40 -28.51 -8.33
CA LEU A 126 19.58 -28.61 -9.21
C LEU A 126 19.45 -29.74 -10.23
N SER A 127 18.83 -30.86 -9.87
CA SER A 127 18.63 -31.99 -10.79
C SER A 127 17.25 -31.99 -11.46
N ASN A 128 16.32 -31.18 -10.97
CA ASN A 128 14.89 -31.22 -11.33
C ASN A 128 14.22 -32.57 -11.02
N GLU A 129 14.83 -33.37 -10.14
CA GLU A 129 14.25 -34.64 -9.68
C GLU A 129 13.35 -34.40 -8.47
N TRP A 130 12.30 -35.21 -8.36
CA TRP A 130 11.36 -35.14 -7.26
C TRP A 130 10.75 -36.50 -6.92
N LEU A 131 10.36 -36.64 -5.65
CA LEU A 131 9.63 -37.77 -5.09
C LEU A 131 8.30 -37.27 -4.53
N ARG A 132 7.20 -37.97 -4.85
CA ARG A 132 5.87 -37.69 -4.32
C ARG A 132 5.53 -38.66 -3.20
N LEU A 133 5.13 -38.12 -2.06
CA LEU A 133 4.66 -38.86 -0.88
C LEU A 133 3.20 -38.50 -0.63
N LYS A 134 2.39 -39.51 -0.33
CA LYS A 134 0.99 -39.30 0.05
C LYS A 134 0.91 -38.63 1.43
N TRP A 135 -0.01 -37.69 1.58
CA TRP A 135 -0.26 -36.99 2.84
C TRP A 135 -1.70 -37.19 3.29
N ASP A 136 -1.94 -38.32 3.96
CA ASP A 136 -3.30 -38.79 4.29
C ASP A 136 -4.08 -37.85 5.22
N GLU A 137 -3.38 -37.14 6.13
CA GLU A 137 -3.99 -36.24 7.12
C GLU A 137 -3.22 -34.91 7.22
N PRO A 138 -3.60 -33.91 6.40
CA PRO A 138 -3.05 -32.57 6.49
C PRO A 138 -3.48 -31.87 7.79
N ASN A 139 -2.50 -31.54 8.64
CA ASN A 139 -2.71 -30.72 9.83
C ASN A 139 -1.66 -29.60 9.87
N LYS A 140 -2.12 -28.36 10.10
CA LYS A 140 -1.30 -27.15 10.22
C LYS A 140 -0.33 -27.17 11.41
N GLU A 141 -0.65 -27.96 12.43
CA GLU A 141 0.16 -28.11 13.65
C GLU A 141 1.34 -29.07 13.44
N ASN A 142 1.34 -29.83 12.34
CA ASN A 142 2.46 -30.70 12.01
C ASN A 142 3.62 -29.85 11.45
N SER A 143 4.79 -29.91 12.09
CA SER A 143 6.02 -29.40 11.51
C SER A 143 6.76 -30.51 10.75
N PHE A 144 7.39 -30.15 9.64
CA PHE A 144 8.20 -31.05 8.84
C PHE A 144 9.65 -30.55 8.81
N ALA A 145 10.61 -31.48 8.89
CA ALA A 145 12.02 -31.15 8.74
C ALA A 145 12.74 -32.24 7.94
N LEU A 146 13.71 -31.81 7.13
CA LEU A 146 14.54 -32.70 6.33
C LEU A 146 15.87 -32.95 7.04
N ALA A 147 16.26 -34.22 7.12
CA ALA A 147 17.59 -34.64 7.53
C ALA A 147 18.28 -35.27 6.32
N PHE A 148 19.30 -34.58 5.81
CA PHE A 148 20.07 -35.01 4.65
C PHE A 148 21.52 -34.53 4.78
N ASP A 149 22.46 -35.47 4.82
CA ASP A 149 23.90 -35.17 4.82
C ASP A 149 24.53 -35.64 3.49
N PRO A 150 24.85 -34.71 2.57
CA PRO A 150 25.45 -35.07 1.28
C PRO A 150 26.88 -35.62 1.41
N CYS A 151 27.53 -35.52 2.58
CA CYS A 151 28.86 -36.06 2.82
C CYS A 151 28.85 -37.52 3.25
N GLN A 152 27.76 -38.02 3.84
CA GLN A 152 27.61 -39.42 4.22
C GLN A 152 27.10 -40.29 3.07
N ASP A 153 26.38 -39.71 2.11
CA ASP A 153 25.85 -40.38 0.93
C ASP A 153 26.41 -39.76 -0.38
N PRO A 154 27.51 -40.28 -0.94
CA PRO A 154 28.08 -39.77 -2.19
C PRO A 154 27.15 -40.06 -3.37
N ILE A 155 26.44 -39.01 -3.81
CA ILE A 155 25.61 -38.79 -5.02
C ILE A 155 25.70 -39.87 -6.12
N ALA A 156 25.23 -41.10 -5.84
CA ALA A 156 25.13 -42.19 -6.83
C ALA A 156 23.90 -43.08 -6.64
N THR A 157 23.12 -42.88 -5.58
CA THR A 157 21.80 -43.49 -5.35
C THR A 157 20.79 -42.39 -5.02
N PRO A 158 19.48 -42.56 -5.28
CA PRO A 158 18.48 -41.55 -4.95
C PRO A 158 18.69 -41.15 -3.49
N THR A 159 19.00 -39.87 -3.27
CA THR A 159 19.44 -39.28 -2.01
C THR A 159 18.78 -39.94 -0.80
N ASN A 160 19.55 -40.66 0.02
CA ASN A 160 19.08 -41.24 1.27
C ASN A 160 18.79 -40.09 2.26
N PHE A 161 17.61 -39.51 2.18
CA PHE A 161 17.13 -38.52 3.13
C PHE A 161 16.15 -39.16 4.11
N LYS A 162 16.04 -38.54 5.29
CA LYS A 162 14.95 -38.79 6.23
C LYS A 162 14.07 -37.54 6.31
N LEU A 163 12.76 -37.74 6.33
CA LEU A 163 11.79 -36.66 6.55
C LEU A 163 11.12 -36.89 7.90
N ILE A 164 11.20 -35.91 8.79
CA ILE A 164 10.69 -36.00 10.14
C ILE A 164 9.42 -35.15 10.21
N ARG A 165 8.33 -35.75 10.69
CA ARG A 165 7.08 -35.08 11.03
C ARG A 165 6.96 -35.00 12.54
N VAL A 166 6.90 -33.78 13.07
CA VAL A 166 6.70 -33.49 14.49
C VAL A 166 5.22 -33.19 14.72
N LYS A 167 4.62 -33.90 15.66
CA LYS A 167 3.21 -33.72 16.06
C LYS A 167 3.13 -33.29 17.51
N GLN A 168 2.41 -32.20 17.77
CA GLN A 168 2.06 -31.78 19.11
C GLN A 168 0.76 -32.46 19.54
N PHE A 169 0.67 -32.86 20.80
CA PHE A 169 -0.55 -33.40 21.38
C PHE A 169 -0.58 -33.10 22.88
N GLU A 170 -1.79 -33.06 23.42
CA GLU A 170 -2.02 -32.87 24.86
C GLU A 170 -2.20 -34.22 25.54
N THR A 171 -1.60 -34.37 26.71
CA THR A 171 -1.75 -35.57 27.55
C THR A 171 -2.91 -35.41 28.52
N ASP A 172 -3.39 -36.52 29.10
CA ASP A 172 -4.46 -36.52 30.13
C ASP A 172 -4.16 -35.65 31.37
N LYS A 173 -2.93 -35.15 31.51
CA LYS A 173 -2.48 -34.27 32.60
C LYS A 173 -2.28 -32.81 32.15
N GLU A 174 -2.86 -32.40 31.02
CA GLU A 174 -2.75 -31.05 30.42
C GLU A 174 -1.31 -30.63 30.11
N ALA A 175 -0.39 -31.59 29.98
CA ALA A 175 0.98 -31.32 29.53
C ALA A 175 1.06 -31.51 28.02
N LEU A 176 1.55 -30.48 27.32
CA LEU A 176 1.81 -30.54 25.89
C LEU A 176 3.08 -31.37 25.64
N CYS A 177 3.02 -32.23 24.63
CA CYS A 177 4.10 -33.12 24.26
C CYS A 177 4.30 -33.14 22.75
N PHE A 178 5.53 -33.37 22.32
CA PHE A 178 5.89 -33.63 20.94
C PHE A 178 6.18 -35.10 20.72
N SER A 179 5.68 -35.64 19.60
CA SER A 179 6.04 -36.97 19.09
C SER A 179 6.61 -36.86 17.68
N PHE A 180 7.41 -37.85 17.31
CA PHE A 180 8.18 -37.83 16.07
C PHE A 180 7.81 -39.03 15.18
N GLU A 181 7.63 -38.77 13.90
CA GLU A 181 7.49 -39.79 12.87
C GLU A 181 8.55 -39.58 11.80
N ILE A 182 9.20 -40.66 11.39
CA ILE A 182 10.37 -40.63 10.51
C ILE A 182 10.03 -41.41 9.24
N TYR A 183 10.08 -40.73 8.11
CA TYR A 183 10.08 -41.35 6.80
C TYR A 183 11.53 -41.59 6.36
N SER A 184 11.82 -42.81 5.90
CA SER A 184 13.14 -43.19 5.40
C SER A 184 13.04 -43.46 3.90
N SER A 185 13.80 -42.72 3.09
CA SER A 185 13.73 -42.83 1.61
C SER A 185 14.23 -44.17 1.08
N ASP A 186 15.18 -44.82 1.75
CA ASP A 186 15.68 -46.17 1.46
C ASP A 186 14.59 -47.25 1.65
N LYS A 187 13.76 -47.11 2.69
CA LYS A 187 12.67 -48.04 3.01
C LYS A 187 11.35 -47.68 2.34
N GLY A 188 11.20 -46.44 1.88
CA GLY A 188 9.97 -45.93 1.29
C GLY A 188 8.78 -45.90 2.25
N ALA A 189 9.01 -45.82 3.57
CA ALA A 189 7.96 -45.99 4.58
C ALA A 189 8.13 -45.06 5.78
N TRP A 190 7.00 -44.68 6.38
CA TRP A 190 6.92 -43.97 7.66
C TRP A 190 7.03 -44.96 8.82
N ARG A 191 7.77 -44.58 9.86
CA ARG A 191 7.72 -45.21 11.18
C ARG A 191 7.45 -44.15 12.26
N LYS A 192 6.79 -44.55 13.34
CA LYS A 192 6.65 -43.71 14.54
C LYS A 192 7.83 -43.98 15.47
N SER A 193 8.45 -42.93 16.00
CA SER A 193 9.46 -43.06 17.05
C SER A 193 8.78 -43.31 18.40
N GLU A 194 9.45 -44.05 19.29
CA GLU A 194 8.97 -44.24 20.67
C GLU A 194 9.22 -43.01 21.54
N GLU A 195 10.01 -42.06 21.05
CA GLU A 195 10.40 -40.86 21.77
C GLU A 195 9.27 -39.83 21.88
N ILE A 196 9.12 -39.27 23.09
CA ILE A 196 8.15 -38.23 23.40
C ILE A 196 8.84 -37.14 24.22
N CYS A 197 8.88 -35.92 23.68
CA CYS A 197 9.41 -34.76 24.38
C CYS A 197 8.29 -34.02 25.11
N LYS A 198 8.43 -33.76 26.41
CA LYS A 198 7.51 -32.89 27.15
C LYS A 198 7.93 -31.43 26.94
N CYS A 199 7.02 -30.59 26.46
CA CYS A 199 7.28 -29.17 26.26
C CYS A 199 5.94 -28.42 26.26
N ASN A 200 5.81 -27.41 27.13
CA ASN A 200 4.56 -26.65 27.28
C ASN A 200 4.44 -25.48 26.29
N ASN A 201 5.39 -25.34 25.37
CA ASN A 201 5.45 -24.29 24.37
C ASN A 201 5.08 -24.85 23.00
N ASN A 202 4.58 -23.99 22.11
CA ASN A 202 4.32 -24.36 20.72
C ASN A 202 5.57 -24.16 19.87
N LEU A 203 5.61 -24.80 18.71
CA LEU A 203 6.67 -24.54 17.74
C LEU A 203 6.50 -23.14 17.13
N TYR A 204 7.58 -22.37 17.12
CA TYR A 204 7.64 -21.03 16.55
C TYR A 204 8.18 -21.08 15.11
N LYS A 205 7.50 -20.37 14.19
CA LYS A 205 7.77 -20.36 12.73
C LYS A 205 7.76 -21.75 12.05
N ASN A 206 7.57 -22.86 12.78
CA ASN A 206 7.46 -24.25 12.33
C ASN A 206 8.56 -24.75 11.38
N ARG A 207 9.75 -24.13 11.40
CA ARG A 207 10.90 -24.50 10.55
C ARG A 207 11.93 -25.31 11.33
N GLY A 208 12.17 -26.54 10.90
CA GLY A 208 13.23 -27.39 11.46
C GLY A 208 14.56 -27.22 10.74
N ILE A 209 15.67 -27.22 11.49
CA ILE A 209 17.04 -27.09 10.97
C ILE A 209 17.86 -28.31 11.34
N PHE A 210 18.59 -28.84 10.36
CA PHE A 210 19.43 -30.02 10.51
C PHE A 210 20.90 -29.66 10.61
N THR A 211 21.54 -30.09 11.69
CA THR A 211 22.95 -29.84 11.97
C THR A 211 23.57 -31.06 12.62
N GLU A 212 24.62 -31.62 12.01
CA GLU A 212 25.39 -32.76 12.53
C GLU A 212 24.54 -33.95 13.05
N GLY A 213 23.49 -34.34 12.30
CA GLY A 213 22.64 -35.47 12.69
C GLY A 213 21.50 -35.13 13.66
N VAL A 214 21.41 -33.88 14.10
CA VAL A 214 20.39 -33.41 15.04
C VAL A 214 19.48 -32.39 14.35
N LEU A 215 18.18 -32.51 14.57
CA LEU A 215 17.18 -31.55 14.15
C LEU A 215 16.80 -30.61 15.29
N HIS A 216 16.54 -29.36 14.94
CA HIS A 216 16.26 -28.29 15.90
C HIS A 216 15.03 -27.51 15.44
N TRP A 217 14.15 -27.18 16.38
CA TRP A 217 12.99 -26.30 16.16
C TRP A 217 12.93 -25.26 17.28
N LEU A 218 12.71 -24.02 16.90
CA LEU A 218 12.49 -22.95 17.85
C LEU A 218 11.07 -23.06 18.43
N THR A 219 10.91 -22.83 19.73
CA THR A 219 9.58 -22.76 20.38
C THR A 219 9.18 -21.30 20.59
N ASP A 220 7.90 -21.05 20.91
CA ASP A 220 7.40 -19.71 21.29
C ASP A 220 7.76 -19.31 22.74
N GLY A 221 8.48 -20.18 23.46
CA GLY A 221 9.10 -19.89 24.75
C GLY A 221 10.63 -19.84 24.68
N ASP A 222 11.26 -19.91 25.86
CA ASP A 222 12.71 -19.73 26.03
C ASP A 222 13.54 -21.01 25.76
N GLU A 223 13.05 -21.90 24.89
CA GLU A 223 13.65 -23.22 24.64
C GLU A 223 13.67 -23.59 23.14
N VAL A 224 14.64 -24.42 22.76
CA VAL A 224 14.77 -25.03 21.43
C VAL A 224 14.54 -26.52 21.57
N LEU A 225 13.56 -27.06 20.83
CA LEU A 225 13.31 -28.48 20.72
C LEU A 225 14.38 -29.13 19.85
N THR A 226 15.00 -30.18 20.35
CA THR A 226 16.04 -30.92 19.63
C THR A 226 15.69 -32.39 19.51
N PHE A 227 16.08 -33.01 18.39
CA PHE A 227 15.85 -34.43 18.14
C PHE A 227 17.03 -35.03 17.35
N ASN A 228 17.69 -36.02 17.94
CA ASN A 228 18.73 -36.79 17.26
C ASN A 228 18.06 -37.87 16.37
N VAL A 229 18.28 -37.78 15.06
CA VAL A 229 17.58 -38.63 14.08
C VAL A 229 18.07 -40.08 14.08
N GLU A 230 19.32 -40.32 14.48
CA GLU A 230 19.91 -41.67 14.50
C GLU A 230 19.62 -42.39 15.82
N ASN A 231 19.78 -41.69 16.94
CA ASN A 231 19.57 -42.26 18.27
C ASN A 231 18.12 -42.19 18.74
N GLU A 232 17.28 -41.42 18.05
CA GLU A 232 15.87 -41.18 18.39
C GLU A 232 15.70 -40.64 19.82
N LEU A 233 16.51 -39.64 20.19
CA LEU A 233 16.45 -38.99 21.49
C LEU A 233 16.09 -37.52 21.33
N SER A 234 15.21 -37.01 22.20
CA SER A 234 14.80 -35.62 22.22
C SER A 234 15.20 -34.93 23.52
N TRP A 235 15.53 -33.65 23.44
CA TRP A 235 15.77 -32.80 24.60
C TRP A 235 15.50 -31.34 24.28
N LEU A 236 15.40 -30.52 25.32
CA LEU A 236 15.23 -29.07 25.22
C LEU A 236 16.55 -28.37 25.55
N VAL A 237 16.89 -27.35 24.77
CA VAL A 237 18.05 -26.48 25.01
C VAL A 237 17.53 -25.09 25.31
N SER A 238 17.87 -24.52 26.46
CA SER A 238 17.45 -23.16 26.80
C SER A 238 18.11 -22.13 25.87
N VAL A 239 17.39 -21.09 25.47
CA VAL A 239 17.92 -19.98 24.68
C VAL A 239 18.91 -19.14 25.49
N PRO A 240 19.85 -18.40 24.86
CA PRO A 240 20.88 -17.64 25.59
C PRO A 240 20.32 -16.52 26.46
N ILE A 241 19.24 -15.86 26.02
CA ILE A 241 18.59 -14.77 26.76
C ILE A 241 17.07 -14.99 26.70
N PRO A 242 16.41 -15.18 27.86
CA PRO A 242 14.97 -15.31 27.93
C PRO A 242 14.23 -14.07 27.42
N ALA A 243 13.05 -14.26 26.82
CA ALA A 243 12.25 -13.17 26.27
C ALA A 243 11.80 -12.14 27.33
N ASN A 244 11.69 -12.55 28.59
CA ASN A 244 11.28 -11.68 29.71
C ASN A 244 12.35 -10.64 30.12
N GLU A 245 13.57 -10.74 29.61
CA GLU A 245 14.63 -9.76 29.88
C GLU A 245 14.48 -8.49 29.03
N PHE A 246 13.62 -8.52 28.00
CA PHE A 246 13.40 -7.40 27.08
C PHE A 246 12.11 -6.65 27.38
N ARG A 247 12.10 -5.34 27.13
CA ARG A 247 10.87 -4.53 27.27
C ARG A 247 9.93 -4.69 26.07
N SER A 248 10.51 -4.90 24.89
CA SER A 248 9.81 -5.23 23.65
C SER A 248 9.98 -6.71 23.33
N ILE A 249 9.02 -7.29 22.61
CA ILE A 249 9.08 -8.71 22.25
C ILE A 249 10.14 -8.90 21.17
N PRO A 250 11.22 -9.64 21.46
CA PRO A 250 12.28 -9.83 20.49
C PRO A 250 11.84 -10.78 19.37
N GLU A 251 12.49 -10.68 18.22
CA GLU A 251 12.39 -11.70 17.18
C GLU A 251 13.62 -12.59 17.16
N SER A 252 13.39 -13.86 16.86
CA SER A 252 14.49 -14.80 16.71
C SER A 252 14.29 -15.79 15.57
N CYS A 253 15.42 -16.34 15.14
CA CYS A 253 15.46 -17.55 14.35
C CYS A 253 16.68 -18.38 14.74
N ILE A 254 16.62 -19.65 14.40
CA ILE A 254 17.78 -20.54 14.46
C ILE A 254 18.39 -20.67 13.06
N GLY A 255 19.65 -21.06 13.02
CA GLY A 255 20.39 -21.31 11.78
C GLY A 255 21.54 -22.27 12.02
N ASP A 256 22.23 -22.61 10.94
CA ASP A 256 23.48 -23.35 11.05
C ASP A 256 24.62 -22.67 10.29
N SER A 257 25.81 -22.73 10.88
CA SER A 257 27.05 -22.27 10.25
C SER A 257 28.18 -23.08 10.84
N ASP A 258 29.08 -23.55 9.99
CA ASP A 258 30.26 -24.33 10.41
C ASP A 258 29.89 -25.59 11.23
N GLY A 259 28.77 -26.23 10.92
CA GLY A 259 28.28 -27.41 11.64
C GLY A 259 27.71 -27.14 13.03
N ARG A 260 27.56 -25.87 13.43
CA ARG A 260 27.02 -25.51 14.75
C ARG A 260 25.67 -24.83 14.66
N LEU A 261 24.82 -25.13 15.63
CA LEU A 261 23.56 -24.41 15.84
C LEU A 261 23.86 -22.96 16.23
N HIS A 262 23.24 -22.03 15.51
CA HIS A 262 23.28 -20.60 15.81
C HIS A 262 21.89 -20.12 16.20
N TYR A 263 21.85 -19.21 17.16
CA TYR A 263 20.64 -18.50 17.59
C TYR A 263 20.79 -17.03 17.28
N ILE A 264 19.87 -16.49 16.48
CA ILE A 264 19.88 -15.11 16.02
C ILE A 264 18.74 -14.41 16.73
N LEU A 265 19.05 -13.27 17.33
CA LEU A 265 18.12 -12.48 18.12
C LEU A 265 18.15 -11.03 17.64
N VAL A 266 16.97 -10.47 17.36
CA VAL A 266 16.78 -9.05 17.08
C VAL A 266 15.90 -8.48 18.20
N SER A 267 16.45 -7.55 18.97
CA SER A 267 15.76 -6.93 20.11
C SER A 267 16.00 -5.42 20.14
N GLU A 268 15.49 -4.74 21.17
CA GLU A 268 15.76 -3.31 21.40
C GLU A 268 17.25 -2.97 21.59
N TYR A 269 18.10 -3.97 21.86
CA TYR A 269 19.55 -3.80 21.98
C TYR A 269 20.30 -4.03 20.66
N GLY A 270 19.62 -4.49 19.61
CA GLY A 270 20.22 -4.76 18.31
C GLY A 270 20.14 -6.21 17.87
N LEU A 271 20.99 -6.55 16.89
CA LEU A 271 21.15 -7.90 16.34
C LEU A 271 22.27 -8.63 17.09
N GLN A 272 21.95 -9.79 17.65
CA GLN A 272 22.90 -10.69 18.29
C GLN A 272 22.89 -12.05 17.61
N VAL A 273 24.08 -12.61 17.41
CA VAL A 273 24.28 -13.96 16.87
C VAL A 273 25.08 -14.77 17.87
N TRP A 274 24.47 -15.83 18.37
CA TRP A 274 25.05 -16.78 19.31
C TRP A 274 25.29 -18.11 18.62
N PHE A 275 26.27 -18.89 19.09
CA PHE A 275 26.42 -20.28 18.70
C PHE A 275 26.45 -21.17 19.94
N LEU A 276 25.89 -22.37 19.82
CA LEU A 276 25.86 -23.34 20.90
C LEU A 276 27.22 -24.02 21.02
N GLU A 277 27.84 -23.94 22.20
CA GLU A 277 29.08 -24.64 22.52
C GLU A 277 28.83 -26.02 23.10
N ASP A 278 27.83 -26.13 23.97
CA ASP A 278 27.53 -27.35 24.72
C ASP A 278 26.02 -27.53 24.84
N TYR A 279 25.52 -28.65 24.31
CA TYR A 279 24.10 -29.02 24.35
C TYR A 279 23.62 -29.38 25.77
N PHE A 280 24.48 -29.98 26.60
CA PHE A 280 24.09 -30.48 27.92
C PHE A 280 23.97 -29.33 28.92
N GLU A 281 24.90 -28.38 28.87
CA GLU A 281 24.88 -27.19 29.73
C GLU A 281 24.02 -26.05 29.15
N SER A 282 23.49 -26.20 27.94
CA SER A 282 22.88 -25.10 27.16
C SER A 282 23.80 -23.87 27.09
N ARG A 283 25.11 -24.11 26.91
CA ARG A 283 26.10 -23.03 26.94
C ARG A 283 26.24 -22.38 25.57
N TRP A 284 25.91 -21.09 25.50
CA TRP A 284 25.98 -20.28 24.29
C TRP A 284 27.14 -19.27 24.35
N SER A 285 27.76 -19.03 23.20
CA SER A 285 28.80 -18.01 23.04
C SER A 285 28.40 -16.97 21.99
N LEU A 286 28.55 -15.70 22.33
CA LEU A 286 28.23 -14.56 21.48
C LEU A 286 29.29 -14.42 20.37
N LYS A 287 28.85 -14.50 19.11
CA LYS A 287 29.71 -14.36 17.92
C LYS A 287 29.69 -12.96 17.33
N LEU A 288 28.51 -12.34 17.29
CA LEU A 288 28.30 -11.00 16.74
C LEU A 288 27.27 -10.26 17.57
N CYS A 289 27.51 -8.98 17.81
CA CYS A 289 26.54 -8.03 18.34
C CYS A 289 26.65 -6.75 17.52
N LYS A 290 25.54 -6.29 16.96
CA LYS A 290 25.42 -5.02 16.23
C LYS A 290 24.26 -4.22 16.81
N THR A 291 24.46 -2.93 17.03
CA THR A 291 23.38 -2.07 17.54
C THR A 291 22.36 -1.76 16.44
N LEU A 292 21.16 -1.30 16.83
CA LEU A 292 20.16 -0.86 15.85
C LEU A 292 20.64 0.37 15.07
N GLU A 293 21.39 1.28 15.70
CA GLU A 293 21.98 2.43 15.03
C GLU A 293 23.01 2.01 13.96
N GLU A 294 23.90 1.06 14.26
CA GLU A 294 24.87 0.54 13.29
C GLU A 294 24.18 -0.12 12.09
N MET A 295 23.09 -0.87 12.34
CA MET A 295 22.31 -1.47 11.26
C MET A 295 21.62 -0.42 10.37
N GLU A 296 21.09 0.64 10.97
CA GLU A 296 20.49 1.77 10.21
C GLU A 296 21.53 2.49 9.36
N GLU A 297 22.74 2.72 9.87
CA GLU A 297 23.81 3.39 9.12
C GLU A 297 24.26 2.55 7.91
N GLU A 298 24.48 1.26 8.09
CA GLU A 298 24.92 0.34 7.02
C GLU A 298 23.86 0.13 5.93
N HIS A 299 22.58 0.21 6.29
CA HIS A 299 21.44 -0.11 5.42
C HIS A 299 20.37 0.98 5.39
N SER A 300 20.79 2.24 5.37
CA SER A 300 19.91 3.43 5.41
C SER A 300 18.87 3.51 4.28
N GLN A 301 19.08 2.78 3.17
CA GLN A 301 18.10 2.66 2.09
C GLN A 301 16.88 1.78 2.45
N PHE A 302 17.00 0.92 3.47
CA PHE A 302 15.95 -0.02 3.88
C PHE A 302 15.52 0.15 5.34
N LEU A 303 16.42 0.63 6.19
CA LEU A 303 16.22 0.77 7.63
C LEU A 303 16.20 2.25 8.03
N TYR A 304 15.18 2.65 8.78
CA TYR A 304 15.03 4.03 9.28
C TYR A 304 14.26 4.06 10.59
N ASN A 305 14.80 4.75 11.59
CA ASN A 305 14.21 4.91 12.92
C ASN A 305 13.86 3.55 13.57
N LEU A 306 14.75 2.58 13.37
CA LEU A 306 14.62 1.20 13.77
C LEU A 306 14.51 1.08 15.30
N ARG A 307 15.26 1.88 16.05
CA ARG A 307 15.20 1.88 17.52
C ARG A 307 13.81 2.19 18.08
N GLU A 308 13.17 3.25 17.59
CA GLU A 308 11.82 3.59 18.03
C GLU A 308 10.81 2.53 17.60
N ARG A 309 11.00 1.96 16.41
CA ARG A 309 10.11 0.95 15.83
C ARG A 309 10.17 -0.40 16.55
N VAL A 310 11.37 -0.90 16.83
CA VAL A 310 11.57 -2.16 17.56
C VAL A 310 11.03 -2.06 18.98
N THR A 311 11.23 -0.92 19.65
CA THR A 311 10.75 -0.71 21.02
C THR A 311 9.22 -0.59 21.14
N GLN A 312 8.51 -0.25 20.06
CA GLN A 312 7.05 -0.19 20.04
C GLN A 312 6.36 -1.56 20.01
N ARG A 313 7.10 -2.67 19.79
CA ARG A 313 6.50 -3.99 19.75
C ARG A 313 6.25 -4.56 21.15
N LEU A 314 5.02 -4.40 21.61
CA LEU A 314 4.59 -4.81 22.95
C LEU A 314 3.73 -6.09 22.98
N ALA A 315 3.35 -6.64 21.83
CA ALA A 315 2.50 -7.83 21.74
C ALA A 315 2.92 -8.74 20.56
N VAL A 316 2.73 -10.07 20.73
CA VAL A 316 3.21 -11.12 19.79
C VAL A 316 2.52 -11.02 18.43
N ASP A 317 1.27 -10.56 18.42
CA ASP A 317 0.43 -10.35 17.24
C ASP A 317 0.85 -9.14 16.38
N MET A 318 1.62 -8.20 16.94
CA MET A 318 2.19 -7.10 16.18
C MET A 318 3.31 -7.61 15.26
N GLU A 319 3.25 -7.28 13.97
CA GLU A 319 4.25 -7.73 13.01
C GLU A 319 5.65 -7.13 13.31
N PRO A 320 6.72 -7.94 13.29
CA PRO A 320 8.08 -7.48 13.52
C PRO A 320 8.60 -6.55 12.42
N TRP A 321 9.18 -5.41 12.82
CA TRP A 321 9.83 -4.49 11.89
C TRP A 321 11.01 -5.10 11.13
N ILE A 322 11.80 -5.91 11.83
CA ILE A 322 12.84 -6.76 11.26
C ILE A 322 12.56 -8.17 11.76
N ASP A 323 12.31 -9.07 10.82
CA ASP A 323 12.08 -10.48 11.06
C ASP A 323 13.27 -11.29 10.54
N PRO A 324 14.16 -11.82 11.41
CA PRO A 324 15.17 -12.77 11.00
C PRO A 324 14.48 -14.08 10.59
N LEU A 325 14.62 -14.47 9.32
CA LEU A 325 13.89 -15.59 8.73
C LEU A 325 14.71 -16.87 8.59
N ALA A 326 16.00 -16.73 8.25
CA ALA A 326 16.90 -17.85 8.04
C ALA A 326 18.35 -17.40 8.14
N PHE A 327 19.21 -18.26 8.70
CA PHE A 327 20.65 -18.04 8.78
C PHE A 327 21.38 -19.31 8.35
N LYS A 328 22.29 -19.20 7.40
CA LYS A 328 23.05 -20.33 6.86
C LYS A 328 24.44 -19.90 6.46
N ASP A 329 25.47 -20.52 7.02
CA ASP A 329 26.90 -20.33 6.66
C ASP A 329 27.38 -18.85 6.66
N GLY A 330 26.81 -18.03 7.55
CA GLY A 330 27.17 -16.62 7.73
C GLY A 330 26.13 -15.61 7.23
N PRO A 331 25.58 -15.74 6.02
CA PRO A 331 24.45 -14.91 5.57
C PRO A 331 23.21 -15.04 6.45
N LEU A 332 22.64 -13.89 6.83
CA LEU A 332 21.35 -13.76 7.49
C LEU A 332 20.33 -13.19 6.50
N PHE A 333 19.24 -13.91 6.29
CA PHE A 333 18.09 -13.41 5.54
C PHE A 333 17.07 -12.83 6.52
N CYS A 334 16.82 -11.53 6.39
CA CYS A 334 15.80 -10.82 7.16
C CYS A 334 14.71 -10.31 6.23
N PHE A 335 13.46 -10.37 6.71
CA PHE A 335 12.36 -9.62 6.14
C PHE A 335 12.22 -8.30 6.89
N THR A 336 12.13 -7.20 6.14
CA THR A 336 11.87 -5.89 6.70
C THR A 336 10.49 -5.44 6.26
N ILE A 337 9.71 -4.89 7.20
CA ILE A 337 8.40 -4.35 6.87
C ILE A 337 8.59 -3.05 6.08
N ALA A 338 8.49 -3.16 4.75
CA ALA A 338 8.49 -2.02 3.84
C ALA A 338 7.16 -1.25 3.85
N THR A 339 6.11 -1.73 4.53
CA THR A 339 4.76 -1.12 4.46
C THR A 339 4.67 0.27 5.09
N PHE A 340 5.73 0.75 5.75
CA PHE A 340 5.82 2.16 6.16
C PHE A 340 6.44 3.10 5.14
N HIS A 341 6.94 2.63 3.99
CA HIS A 341 7.14 3.56 2.88
C HIS A 341 5.79 4.13 2.44
N ALA A 342 4.69 3.35 2.52
CA ALA A 342 3.33 3.82 2.23
C ALA A 342 2.74 4.69 3.36
N HIS A 343 2.90 4.35 4.65
CA HIS A 343 2.32 5.18 5.71
C HIS A 343 3.10 6.48 5.94
N PHE A 344 4.44 6.47 5.81
CA PHE A 344 5.25 7.68 5.85
C PHE A 344 5.10 8.49 4.55
N SER A 345 4.99 7.85 3.37
CA SER A 345 4.63 8.57 2.14
C SER A 345 3.25 9.19 2.23
N ILE A 346 2.25 8.52 2.80
CA ILE A 346 0.90 9.09 2.97
C ILE A 346 0.94 10.25 3.97
N LEU A 347 1.71 10.16 5.05
CA LEU A 347 1.83 11.25 6.03
C LEU A 347 2.55 12.46 5.42
N GLU A 348 3.64 12.24 4.67
CA GLU A 348 4.35 13.27 3.91
C GLU A 348 3.51 13.83 2.76
N GLU A 349 2.78 13.01 2.00
CA GLU A 349 1.85 13.43 0.95
C GLU A 349 0.71 14.27 1.52
N ASN A 350 0.17 13.89 2.68
CA ASN A 350 -0.88 14.65 3.36
C ASN A 350 -0.35 15.97 3.94
N LEU A 351 0.90 16.00 4.40
CA LEU A 351 1.53 17.23 4.85
C LEU A 351 1.82 18.16 3.67
N CYS A 352 2.38 17.64 2.57
CA CYS A 352 2.61 18.38 1.34
C CYS A 352 1.29 18.86 0.71
N SER A 353 0.23 18.05 0.70
CA SER A 353 -1.08 18.47 0.18
C SER A 353 -1.67 19.62 1.01
N LYS A 354 -1.52 19.59 2.34
CA LYS A 354 -1.90 20.72 3.23
C LYS A 354 -1.09 21.97 2.93
N PHE A 355 0.23 21.86 2.76
CA PHE A 355 1.08 23.00 2.40
C PHE A 355 0.74 23.56 1.02
N LEU A 356 0.51 22.71 0.02
CA LEU A 356 0.08 23.13 -1.32
C LEU A 356 -1.29 23.81 -1.27
N THR A 357 -2.22 23.29 -0.46
CA THR A 357 -3.53 23.91 -0.24
C THR A 357 -3.38 25.29 0.41
N SER A 358 -2.53 25.42 1.42
CA SER A 358 -2.19 26.72 2.01
C SER A 358 -1.57 27.69 0.99
N CYS A 359 -0.70 27.19 0.09
CA CYS A 359 -0.16 27.99 -1.02
C CYS A 359 -1.26 28.48 -1.96
N THR A 360 -2.29 27.67 -2.23
CA THR A 360 -3.44 28.09 -3.07
C THR A 360 -4.28 29.18 -2.40
N GLN A 361 -4.46 29.12 -1.08
CA GLN A 361 -5.23 30.11 -0.32
C GLN A 361 -4.49 31.45 -0.18
N THR A 362 -3.15 31.39 -0.10
CA THR A 362 -2.29 32.56 0.04
C THR A 362 -1.73 33.06 -1.30
N SER A 363 -2.09 32.44 -2.42
CA SER A 363 -1.53 32.66 -3.76
C SER A 363 0.01 32.66 -3.79
N SER A 364 0.63 31.82 -2.95
CA SER A 364 2.09 31.80 -2.76
C SER A 364 2.79 30.87 -3.75
N LEU A 365 3.01 31.37 -4.97
CA LEU A 365 3.65 30.61 -6.05
C LEU A 365 5.09 30.18 -5.72
N LEU A 366 5.84 30.98 -4.95
CA LEU A 366 7.23 30.69 -4.59
C LEU A 366 7.35 29.40 -3.76
N HIS A 367 6.53 29.27 -2.71
CA HIS A 367 6.52 28.09 -1.85
C HIS A 367 6.00 26.85 -2.60
N GLY A 368 4.98 27.03 -3.44
CA GLY A 368 4.50 25.96 -4.32
C GLY A 368 5.58 25.44 -5.28
N LYS A 369 6.35 26.35 -5.90
CA LYS A 369 7.50 25.98 -6.75
C LYS A 369 8.60 25.27 -5.97
N ALA A 370 8.85 25.65 -4.72
CA ALA A 370 9.83 24.97 -3.86
C ALA A 370 9.41 23.51 -3.55
N ILE A 371 8.12 23.28 -3.28
CA ILE A 371 7.58 21.93 -3.07
C ILE A 371 7.66 21.12 -4.38
N HIS A 372 7.30 21.73 -5.52
CA HIS A 372 7.43 21.07 -6.81
C HIS A 372 8.90 20.74 -7.16
N ALA A 373 9.86 21.60 -6.80
CA ALA A 373 11.27 21.28 -6.97
C ALA A 373 11.71 20.08 -6.11
N LYS A 374 11.18 19.94 -4.89
CA LYS A 374 11.40 18.73 -4.06
C LYS A 374 10.79 17.49 -4.70
N PHE A 375 9.62 17.61 -5.33
CA PHE A 375 8.98 16.54 -6.10
C PHE A 375 9.88 16.03 -7.23
N ILE A 376 10.42 16.95 -8.04
CA ILE A 376 11.31 16.61 -9.17
C ILE A 376 12.62 15.98 -8.68
N LYS A 377 13.17 16.44 -7.56
CA LYS A 377 14.40 15.89 -6.97
C LYS A 377 14.22 14.52 -6.30
N GLY A 378 13.02 13.94 -6.32
CA GLY A 378 12.71 12.67 -5.66
C GLY A 378 12.75 12.75 -4.13
N SER A 379 12.68 13.95 -3.55
CA SER A 379 12.69 14.15 -2.10
C SER A 379 11.31 13.99 -1.45
N ILE A 380 10.26 13.82 -2.26
CA ILE A 380 8.90 13.50 -1.83
C ILE A 380 8.29 12.46 -2.78
N PRO A 381 7.30 11.67 -2.33
CA PRO A 381 6.73 10.56 -3.10
C PRO A 381 6.17 10.98 -4.47
N HIS A 382 6.41 10.17 -5.49
CA HIS A 382 5.94 10.41 -6.85
C HIS A 382 4.57 9.77 -7.06
N SER A 383 3.49 10.46 -6.68
CA SER A 383 2.11 9.97 -6.82
C SER A 383 1.22 10.90 -7.64
N LEU A 384 0.27 10.31 -8.36
CA LEU A 384 -0.77 11.04 -9.11
C LEU A 384 -1.56 11.99 -8.21
N TYR A 385 -1.77 11.61 -6.94
CA TYR A 385 -2.43 12.44 -5.95
C TYR A 385 -1.67 13.75 -5.70
N LEU A 386 -0.37 13.68 -5.48
CA LEU A 386 0.45 14.88 -5.23
C LEU A 386 0.66 15.70 -6.51
N GLN A 387 0.83 15.06 -7.66
CA GLN A 387 0.87 15.72 -8.97
C GLN A 387 -0.40 16.56 -9.19
N ASN A 388 -1.59 16.01 -8.88
CA ASN A 388 -2.85 16.74 -8.97
C ASN A 388 -2.92 17.95 -8.00
N HIS A 389 -2.34 17.84 -6.80
CA HIS A 389 -2.28 18.97 -5.86
C HIS A 389 -1.31 20.07 -6.33
N ILE A 390 -0.15 19.69 -6.87
CA ILE A 390 0.82 20.64 -7.43
C ILE A 390 0.19 21.33 -8.66
N LEU A 391 -0.49 20.56 -9.51
CA LEU A 391 -1.21 21.07 -10.68
C LEU A 391 -2.28 22.09 -10.28
N ASN A 392 -3.13 21.75 -9.32
CA ASN A 392 -4.14 22.66 -8.79
C ASN A 392 -3.51 23.91 -8.15
N MET A 393 -2.35 23.77 -7.49
CA MET A 393 -1.60 24.91 -6.96
C MET A 393 -1.14 25.85 -8.05
N TYR A 394 -0.55 25.35 -9.14
CA TYR A 394 -0.16 26.19 -10.28
C TYR A 394 -1.35 26.92 -10.90
N VAL A 395 -2.44 26.17 -11.13
CA VAL A 395 -3.68 26.71 -11.68
C VAL A 395 -4.24 27.82 -10.80
N LYS A 396 -4.39 27.59 -9.48
CA LYS A 396 -4.95 28.58 -8.55
C LYS A 396 -4.04 29.79 -8.32
N CYS A 397 -2.72 29.62 -8.43
CA CYS A 397 -1.76 30.72 -8.37
C CYS A 397 -1.61 31.47 -9.72
N GLY A 398 -2.31 31.06 -10.77
CA GLY A 398 -2.33 31.72 -12.08
C GLY A 398 -1.13 31.43 -12.99
N ASP A 399 -0.24 30.51 -12.63
CA ASP A 399 0.90 30.10 -13.47
C ASP A 399 0.52 28.88 -14.33
N LEU A 400 -0.39 29.13 -15.28
CA LEU A 400 -0.93 28.11 -16.18
C LEU A 400 0.13 27.50 -17.10
N ILE A 401 1.22 28.23 -17.40
CA ILE A 401 2.30 27.74 -18.26
C ILE A 401 3.00 26.55 -17.59
N ASN A 402 3.42 26.71 -16.33
CA ASN A 402 4.08 25.63 -15.61
C ASN A 402 3.08 24.53 -15.22
N GLY A 403 1.81 24.90 -14.94
CA GLY A 403 0.73 23.92 -14.76
C GLY A 403 0.54 23.03 -15.99
N HIS A 404 0.48 23.61 -17.19
CA HIS A 404 0.32 22.85 -18.43
C HIS A 404 1.54 21.99 -18.75
N LYS A 405 2.76 22.49 -18.52
CA LYS A 405 3.98 21.68 -18.66
C LYS A 405 3.97 20.46 -17.76
N LEU A 406 3.64 20.65 -16.48
CA LEU A 406 3.51 19.54 -15.53
C LEU A 406 2.44 18.55 -16.02
N PHE A 407 1.29 19.06 -16.49
CA PHE A 407 0.24 18.22 -17.05
C PHE A 407 0.74 17.37 -18.22
N ASP A 408 1.51 17.94 -19.14
CA ASP A 408 2.08 17.23 -20.29
C ASP A 408 3.13 16.17 -19.88
N GLU A 409 3.86 16.41 -18.79
CA GLU A 409 4.88 15.49 -18.25
C GLU A 409 4.30 14.35 -17.40
N MET A 410 3.04 14.45 -16.96
CA MET A 410 2.42 13.40 -16.13
C MET A 410 2.28 12.08 -16.91
N PRO A 411 2.79 10.95 -16.37
CA PRO A 411 2.72 9.64 -17.04
C PRO A 411 1.31 9.06 -17.08
N GLU A 412 0.52 9.34 -16.04
CA GLU A 412 -0.88 8.97 -15.93
C GLU A 412 -1.71 10.21 -15.59
N ARG A 413 -2.92 10.30 -16.14
CA ARG A 413 -3.86 11.40 -15.89
C ARG A 413 -5.23 10.82 -15.60
N ASN A 414 -5.88 11.33 -14.55
CA ASN A 414 -7.25 10.95 -14.23
C ASN A 414 -8.20 12.14 -14.43
N VAL A 415 -9.50 11.90 -14.23
CA VAL A 415 -10.54 12.94 -14.35
C VAL A 415 -10.26 14.19 -13.51
N VAL A 416 -9.54 14.06 -12.38
CA VAL A 416 -9.16 15.20 -11.53
C VAL A 416 -8.11 16.06 -12.22
N SER A 417 -7.06 15.45 -12.80
CA SER A 417 -6.02 16.16 -13.57
C SER A 417 -6.64 16.97 -14.71
N TRP A 418 -7.50 16.33 -15.49
CA TRP A 418 -8.20 16.95 -16.62
C TRP A 418 -9.13 18.08 -16.17
N SER A 419 -9.96 17.83 -15.16
CA SER A 419 -10.91 18.83 -14.66
C SER A 419 -10.22 20.05 -14.07
N ALA A 420 -9.08 19.85 -13.37
CA ALA A 420 -8.29 20.95 -12.83
C ALA A 420 -7.76 21.87 -13.92
N MET A 421 -7.23 21.31 -15.02
CA MET A 421 -6.73 22.11 -16.15
C MET A 421 -7.86 22.83 -16.89
N VAL A 422 -8.93 22.11 -17.24
CA VAL A 422 -10.09 22.71 -17.93
C VAL A 422 -10.69 23.83 -17.10
N SER A 423 -10.95 23.58 -15.81
CA SER A 423 -11.43 24.61 -14.89
C SER A 423 -10.46 25.78 -14.76
N GLY A 424 -9.15 25.50 -14.76
CA GLY A 424 -8.10 26.50 -14.64
C GLY A 424 -8.09 27.48 -15.81
N PHE A 425 -8.09 26.97 -17.04
CA PHE A 425 -8.17 27.80 -18.23
C PHE A 425 -9.49 28.59 -18.29
N THR A 426 -10.63 27.97 -17.94
CA THR A 426 -11.92 28.69 -17.86
C THR A 426 -11.86 29.85 -16.87
N GLN A 427 -11.34 29.64 -15.66
CA GLN A 427 -11.25 30.68 -14.62
C GLN A 427 -10.36 31.86 -15.02
N HIS A 428 -9.33 31.60 -15.82
CA HIS A 428 -8.38 32.62 -16.30
C HIS A 428 -8.76 33.20 -17.67
N ARG A 429 -9.98 32.94 -18.14
CA ARG A 429 -10.56 33.49 -19.39
C ARG A 429 -9.94 32.99 -20.69
N PHE A 430 -9.26 31.84 -20.64
CA PHE A 430 -8.70 31.15 -21.80
C PHE A 430 -9.69 30.07 -22.29
N TYR A 431 -10.85 30.51 -22.77
CA TYR A 431 -11.97 29.61 -23.07
C TYR A 431 -11.68 28.66 -24.24
N ASN A 432 -10.94 29.13 -25.25
CA ASN A 432 -10.56 28.31 -26.41
C ASN A 432 -9.65 27.16 -26.03
N GLU A 433 -8.69 27.41 -25.14
CA GLU A 433 -7.76 26.45 -24.61
C GLU A 433 -8.48 25.43 -23.71
N ALA A 434 -9.41 25.90 -22.86
CA ALA A 434 -10.25 25.03 -22.04
C ALA A 434 -11.09 24.06 -22.89
N LEU A 435 -11.71 24.57 -23.95
CA LEU A 435 -12.51 23.77 -24.89
C LEU A 435 -11.63 22.80 -25.70
N SER A 436 -10.44 23.23 -26.11
CA SER A 436 -9.47 22.38 -26.81
C SER A 436 -8.99 21.23 -25.92
N LEU A 437 -8.73 21.51 -24.64
CA LEU A 437 -8.37 20.48 -23.64
C LEU A 437 -9.51 19.50 -23.38
N PHE A 438 -10.76 19.97 -23.34
CA PHE A 438 -11.91 19.09 -23.22
C PHE A 438 -12.06 18.15 -24.43
N VAL A 439 -11.87 18.67 -25.66
CA VAL A 439 -11.85 17.84 -26.86
C VAL A 439 -10.68 16.86 -26.81
N TYR A 440 -9.52 17.28 -26.32
CA TYR A 440 -8.37 16.40 -26.16
C TYR A 440 -8.65 15.27 -25.16
N MET A 441 -9.27 15.57 -24.01
CA MET A 441 -9.72 14.57 -23.03
C MET A 441 -10.64 13.52 -23.66
N LEU A 442 -11.61 13.96 -24.47
CA LEU A 442 -12.54 13.06 -25.17
C LEU A 442 -11.84 12.17 -26.21
N ARG A 443 -10.80 12.67 -26.88
CA ARG A 443 -10.03 11.93 -27.89
C ARG A 443 -9.05 10.94 -27.27
N ASP A 444 -8.39 11.36 -26.19
CA ASP A 444 -7.44 10.54 -25.44
C ASP A 444 -8.12 9.30 -24.83
N GLY A 445 -9.36 9.45 -24.35
CA GLY A 445 -10.22 8.33 -23.97
C GLY A 445 -9.80 7.58 -22.70
N THR A 446 -8.70 7.97 -22.06
CA THR A 446 -8.22 7.38 -20.79
C THR A 446 -9.13 7.69 -19.61
N SER A 447 -9.83 8.83 -19.64
CA SER A 447 -10.71 9.31 -18.58
C SER A 447 -12.01 9.88 -19.14
N ARG A 448 -13.14 9.58 -18.50
CA ARG A 448 -14.44 10.15 -18.86
C ARG A 448 -14.67 11.47 -18.11
N PRO A 449 -15.25 12.51 -18.75
CA PRO A 449 -15.64 13.74 -18.06
C PRO A 449 -16.67 13.46 -16.97
N ASN A 450 -16.55 14.16 -15.84
CA ASN A 450 -17.54 14.14 -14.77
C ASN A 450 -18.34 15.45 -14.75
N GLU A 451 -19.25 15.57 -13.78
CA GLU A 451 -20.12 16.74 -13.62
C GLU A 451 -19.30 18.04 -13.50
N PHE A 452 -18.21 18.02 -12.74
CA PHE A 452 -17.34 19.19 -12.54
C PHE A 452 -16.62 19.60 -13.83
N THR A 453 -16.19 18.65 -14.66
CA THR A 453 -15.66 18.94 -15.98
C THR A 453 -16.71 19.65 -16.83
N PHE A 454 -17.94 19.10 -16.90
CA PHE A 454 -19.01 19.66 -17.71
C PHE A 454 -19.45 21.05 -17.27
N VAL A 455 -19.58 21.32 -15.96
CA VAL A 455 -19.86 22.68 -15.46
C VAL A 455 -18.80 23.65 -15.96
N SER A 456 -17.52 23.29 -15.85
CA SER A 456 -16.40 24.16 -16.26
C SER A 456 -16.38 24.42 -17.77
N VAL A 457 -16.74 23.43 -18.57
CA VAL A 457 -16.82 23.55 -20.04
C VAL A 457 -18.04 24.35 -20.46
N LEU A 458 -19.22 24.09 -19.88
CA LEU A 458 -20.43 24.87 -20.15
C LEU A 458 -20.25 26.33 -19.71
N GLN A 459 -19.56 26.58 -18.60
CA GLN A 459 -19.16 27.93 -18.21
C GLN A 459 -18.26 28.59 -19.25
N ALA A 460 -17.27 27.87 -19.79
CA ALA A 460 -16.45 28.38 -20.90
C ALA A 460 -17.31 28.69 -22.13
N CYS A 461 -18.25 27.80 -22.52
CA CYS A 461 -19.18 28.06 -23.62
C CYS A 461 -20.07 29.29 -23.37
N SER A 462 -20.53 29.51 -22.13
CA SER A 462 -21.36 30.66 -21.75
C SER A 462 -20.64 32.00 -21.90
N LEU A 463 -19.31 31.99 -21.85
CA LEU A 463 -18.44 33.16 -21.95
C LEU A 463 -17.70 33.23 -23.30
N HIS A 464 -17.86 32.21 -24.13
CA HIS A 464 -17.31 32.13 -25.48
C HIS A 464 -18.34 32.63 -26.49
N GLU A 465 -17.88 33.08 -27.66
CA GLU A 465 -18.74 33.71 -28.70
C GLU A 465 -19.71 32.76 -29.39
N SER A 466 -19.45 31.45 -29.35
CA SER A 466 -20.23 30.44 -30.08
C SER A 466 -21.17 29.66 -29.18
N LEU A 467 -22.47 29.94 -29.29
CA LEU A 467 -23.53 29.17 -28.64
C LEU A 467 -23.60 27.72 -29.15
N ALA A 468 -23.22 27.46 -30.40
CA ALA A 468 -23.23 26.12 -30.99
C ALA A 468 -22.42 25.10 -30.16
N LEU A 469 -21.35 25.55 -29.52
CA LEU A 469 -20.54 24.72 -28.63
C LEU A 469 -21.28 24.33 -27.34
N ALA A 470 -22.11 25.23 -26.79
CA ALA A 470 -22.93 24.90 -25.62
C ALA A 470 -23.92 23.77 -25.94
N TYR A 471 -24.60 23.82 -27.09
CA TYR A 471 -25.49 22.73 -27.52
C TYR A 471 -24.75 21.41 -27.71
N GLN A 472 -23.58 21.43 -28.36
CA GLN A 472 -22.78 20.22 -28.56
C GLN A 472 -22.37 19.59 -27.23
N VAL A 473 -21.87 20.40 -26.28
CA VAL A 473 -21.48 19.94 -24.95
C VAL A 473 -22.70 19.41 -24.18
N TYR A 474 -23.84 20.11 -24.23
CA TYR A 474 -25.05 19.67 -23.55
C TYR A 474 -25.63 18.38 -24.16
N ALA A 475 -25.53 18.19 -25.48
CA ALA A 475 -25.87 16.92 -26.12
C ALA A 475 -24.98 15.77 -25.62
N VAL A 476 -23.69 16.01 -25.37
CA VAL A 476 -22.79 15.04 -24.74
C VAL A 476 -23.22 14.75 -23.30
N VAL A 477 -23.59 15.77 -22.52
CA VAL A 477 -24.12 15.62 -21.15
C VAL A 477 -25.34 14.70 -21.14
N LEU A 478 -26.30 14.92 -22.05
CA LEU A 478 -27.50 14.08 -22.18
C LEU A 478 -27.15 12.65 -22.58
N ARG A 479 -26.26 12.48 -23.56
CA ARG A 479 -25.82 11.16 -24.05
C ARG A 479 -25.11 10.33 -22.99
N LEU A 480 -24.39 10.97 -22.07
CA LEU A 480 -23.72 10.30 -20.95
C LEU A 480 -24.61 10.04 -19.74
N GLY A 481 -25.90 10.42 -19.82
CA GLY A 481 -26.88 10.13 -18.77
C GLY A 481 -26.95 11.18 -17.66
N PHE A 482 -26.33 12.36 -17.82
CA PHE A 482 -26.34 13.42 -16.81
C PHE A 482 -27.51 14.41 -16.95
N GLY A 483 -28.53 14.10 -17.77
CA GLY A 483 -29.62 15.02 -18.08
C GLY A 483 -30.51 15.43 -16.89
N SER A 484 -30.49 14.66 -15.79
CA SER A 484 -31.20 15.00 -14.55
C SER A 484 -30.36 15.83 -13.57
N ASN A 485 -29.10 16.13 -13.89
CA ASN A 485 -28.22 16.88 -13.01
C ASN A 485 -28.48 18.39 -13.11
N VAL A 486 -29.08 18.94 -12.05
CA VAL A 486 -29.52 20.35 -11.96
C VAL A 486 -28.35 21.32 -12.15
N PHE A 487 -27.14 21.01 -11.69
CA PHE A 487 -25.97 21.87 -11.88
C PHE A 487 -25.59 22.03 -13.36
N LEU A 488 -25.73 20.96 -14.15
CA LEU A 488 -25.45 20.99 -15.59
C LEU A 488 -26.55 21.70 -16.36
N VAL A 489 -27.81 21.48 -15.97
CA VAL A 489 -28.96 22.23 -16.51
C VAL A 489 -28.77 23.73 -16.24
N ASN A 490 -28.42 24.11 -15.01
CA ASN A 490 -28.18 25.52 -14.62
C ASN A 490 -27.03 26.15 -15.41
N ALA A 491 -25.92 25.42 -15.61
CA ALA A 491 -24.79 25.88 -16.41
C ALA A 491 -25.18 26.08 -17.89
N PHE A 492 -26.01 25.19 -18.45
CA PHE A 492 -26.52 25.31 -19.81
C PHE A 492 -27.55 26.44 -19.97
N LEU A 493 -28.49 26.59 -19.03
CA LEU A 493 -29.41 27.72 -18.96
C LEU A 493 -28.67 29.06 -18.92
N THR A 494 -27.60 29.14 -18.12
CA THR A 494 -26.74 30.34 -18.07
C THR A 494 -26.13 30.65 -19.43
N ALA A 495 -25.69 29.63 -20.18
CA ALA A 495 -25.18 29.82 -21.54
C ALA A 495 -26.27 30.33 -22.50
N LEU A 496 -27.47 29.73 -22.50
CA LEU A 496 -28.58 30.19 -23.35
C LEU A 496 -28.97 31.64 -23.04
N MET A 497 -29.15 31.99 -21.77
CA MET A 497 -29.53 33.34 -21.35
C MET A 497 -28.50 34.39 -21.75
N ARG A 498 -27.19 34.09 -21.64
CA ARG A 498 -26.12 35.01 -22.04
C ARG A 498 -26.01 35.22 -23.54
N HIS A 499 -26.33 34.20 -24.32
CA HIS A 499 -26.36 34.28 -25.78
C HIS A 499 -27.67 34.84 -26.33
N GLY A 500 -28.66 35.10 -25.47
CA GLY A 500 -29.92 35.75 -25.82
C GLY A 500 -31.04 34.82 -26.24
N GLU A 501 -30.86 33.49 -26.16
CA GLU A 501 -31.87 32.48 -26.51
C GLU A 501 -32.83 32.22 -25.34
N LYS A 502 -33.71 33.19 -25.07
CA LYS A 502 -34.56 33.22 -23.86
C LYS A 502 -35.71 32.21 -23.94
N GLU A 503 -36.33 32.09 -25.11
CA GLU A 503 -37.44 31.18 -25.34
C GLU A 503 -37.00 29.73 -25.12
N GLU A 504 -35.85 29.35 -25.67
CA GLU A 504 -35.29 28.01 -25.48
C GLU A 504 -34.83 27.78 -24.03
N ALA A 505 -34.24 28.79 -23.38
CA ALA A 505 -33.90 28.71 -21.96
C ALA A 505 -35.15 28.44 -21.11
N PHE A 506 -36.27 29.10 -21.41
CA PHE A 506 -37.54 28.87 -20.73
C PHE A 506 -38.07 27.46 -20.99
N GLU A 507 -37.98 26.93 -22.21
CA GLU A 507 -38.36 25.55 -22.49
C GLU A 507 -37.53 24.52 -21.70
N VAL A 508 -36.22 24.72 -21.62
CA VAL A 508 -35.31 23.84 -20.85
C VAL A 508 -35.62 23.95 -19.35
N PHE A 509 -35.90 25.17 -18.87
CA PHE A 509 -36.34 25.42 -17.50
C PHE A 509 -37.61 24.64 -17.19
N GLU A 510 -38.67 24.77 -17.99
CA GLU A 510 -39.94 24.06 -17.79
C GLU A 510 -39.75 22.54 -17.75
N LYS A 511 -38.95 21.98 -18.67
CA LYS A 511 -38.62 20.55 -18.73
C LYS A 511 -37.77 20.05 -17.56
N CYS A 512 -37.13 20.92 -16.78
CA CYS A 512 -36.33 20.55 -15.62
C CYS A 512 -37.23 20.05 -14.47
N LEU A 513 -37.15 18.75 -14.12
CA LEU A 513 -38.00 18.16 -13.07
C LEU A 513 -37.65 18.61 -11.64
N ASN A 514 -36.37 18.88 -11.37
CA ASN A 514 -35.85 19.17 -10.04
C ASN A 514 -35.27 20.59 -9.96
N LYS A 515 -36.11 21.61 -10.19
CA LYS A 515 -35.68 23.01 -10.11
C LYS A 515 -35.30 23.37 -8.67
N ASP A 516 -34.06 23.79 -8.45
CA ASP A 516 -33.62 24.36 -7.18
C ASP A 516 -33.63 25.90 -7.22
N ILE A 517 -33.41 26.54 -6.07
CA ILE A 517 -33.38 28.02 -5.99
C ILE A 517 -32.36 28.64 -6.96
N VAL A 518 -31.26 27.94 -7.23
CA VAL A 518 -30.22 28.37 -8.18
C VAL A 518 -30.78 28.37 -9.61
N THR A 519 -31.61 27.39 -9.98
CA THR A 519 -32.29 27.33 -11.28
C THR A 519 -33.15 28.57 -11.53
N TRP A 520 -33.93 28.99 -10.51
CA TRP A 520 -34.72 30.22 -10.56
C TRP A 520 -33.86 31.48 -10.63
N ASN A 521 -32.79 31.53 -9.84
CA ASN A 521 -31.85 32.65 -9.84
C ASN A 521 -31.15 32.82 -11.19
N VAL A 522 -30.77 31.72 -11.88
CA VAL A 522 -30.18 31.77 -13.24
C VAL A 522 -31.14 32.46 -14.22
N MET A 523 -32.43 32.09 -14.21
CA MET A 523 -33.43 32.71 -15.07
C MET A 523 -33.67 34.19 -14.71
N LEU A 524 -33.79 34.51 -13.41
CA LEU A 524 -33.97 35.89 -12.94
C LEU A 524 -32.79 36.79 -13.31
N SER A 525 -31.56 36.32 -13.11
CA SER A 525 -30.34 37.05 -13.50
C SER A 525 -30.25 37.20 -15.02
N GLY A 526 -30.59 36.15 -15.78
CA GLY A 526 -30.63 36.23 -17.24
C GLY A 526 -31.68 37.22 -17.75
N TYR A 527 -32.86 37.30 -17.14
CA TYR A 527 -33.84 38.34 -17.47
C TYR A 527 -33.32 39.73 -17.10
N LEU A 528 -32.69 39.88 -15.94
CA LEU A 528 -32.10 41.16 -15.52
C LEU A 528 -31.05 41.68 -16.51
N GLU A 529 -30.19 40.81 -17.04
CA GLU A 529 -29.12 41.18 -17.99
C GLU A 529 -29.65 41.47 -19.40
N SER A 530 -30.76 40.83 -19.81
CA SER A 530 -31.19 40.82 -21.21
C SER A 530 -32.49 41.57 -21.50
N SER A 531 -33.47 41.56 -20.59
CA SER A 531 -34.73 42.32 -20.63
C SER A 531 -35.48 42.19 -19.30
N CYS A 532 -35.53 43.27 -18.53
CA CYS A 532 -36.23 43.29 -17.25
C CYS A 532 -37.75 43.08 -17.38
N LEU A 533 -38.35 43.19 -18.58
CA LEU A 533 -39.81 43.19 -18.76
C LEU A 533 -40.49 41.89 -18.29
N GLU A 534 -39.84 40.75 -18.44
CA GLU A 534 -40.40 39.44 -18.05
C GLU A 534 -40.11 39.06 -16.59
N LEU A 535 -39.21 39.81 -15.93
CA LEU A 535 -38.79 39.55 -14.55
C LEU A 535 -39.96 39.61 -13.55
N PRO A 536 -40.89 40.60 -13.59
CA PRO A 536 -42.02 40.63 -12.65
C PRO A 536 -42.95 39.43 -12.80
N LYS A 537 -43.23 38.98 -14.04
CA LYS A 537 -44.08 37.81 -14.28
C LYS A 537 -43.42 36.54 -13.75
N PHE A 538 -42.14 36.38 -14.01
CA PHE A 538 -41.37 35.22 -13.55
C PHE A 538 -41.24 35.19 -12.01
N TRP A 539 -41.09 36.36 -11.38
CA TRP A 539 -41.13 36.49 -9.91
C TRP A 539 -42.48 36.07 -9.31
N VAL A 540 -43.60 36.45 -9.93
CA VAL A 540 -44.92 36.00 -9.50
C VAL A 540 -45.07 34.49 -9.66
N GLN A 541 -44.60 33.91 -10.77
CA GLN A 541 -44.58 32.46 -10.99
C GLN A 541 -43.82 31.74 -9.87
N MET A 542 -42.59 32.18 -9.55
CA MET A 542 -41.76 31.62 -8.49
C MET A 542 -42.48 31.60 -7.13
N ASN A 543 -43.18 32.69 -6.78
CA ASN A 543 -43.95 32.78 -5.54
C ASN A 543 -45.18 31.85 -5.54
N ASN A 544 -45.87 31.74 -6.66
CA ASN A 544 -47.05 30.87 -6.80
C ASN A 544 -46.66 29.38 -6.68
N GLU A 545 -45.48 29.01 -7.14
CA GLU A 545 -44.92 27.66 -6.99
C GLU A 545 -44.35 27.41 -5.58
N GLY A 546 -44.41 28.40 -4.68
CA GLY A 546 -44.03 28.25 -3.27
C GLY A 546 -42.51 28.15 -3.03
N VAL A 547 -41.70 28.57 -4.01
CA VAL A 547 -40.23 28.54 -3.91
C VAL A 547 -39.77 29.62 -2.93
N LYS A 548 -38.94 29.25 -1.95
CA LYS A 548 -38.42 30.20 -0.95
C LYS A 548 -37.29 31.05 -1.56
N PRO A 549 -37.47 32.37 -1.70
CA PRO A 549 -36.43 33.27 -2.24
C PRO A 549 -35.23 33.35 -1.30
N ASP A 550 -34.03 33.47 -1.87
CA ASP A 550 -32.80 33.75 -1.11
C ASP A 550 -32.31 35.21 -1.32
N CYS A 551 -31.17 35.55 -0.73
CA CYS A 551 -30.61 36.90 -0.84
C CYS A 551 -30.24 37.29 -2.28
N PHE A 552 -29.85 36.33 -3.13
CA PHE A 552 -29.55 36.56 -4.54
C PHE A 552 -30.81 36.74 -5.38
N THR A 553 -31.89 36.01 -5.05
CA THR A 553 -33.21 36.22 -5.63
C THR A 553 -33.68 37.64 -5.36
N PHE A 554 -33.66 38.06 -4.09
CA PHE A 554 -34.11 39.40 -3.70
C PHE A 554 -33.27 40.51 -4.32
N ALA A 555 -31.95 40.35 -4.35
CA ALA A 555 -31.07 41.33 -5.01
C ALA A 555 -31.42 41.48 -6.50
N SER A 556 -31.58 40.36 -7.22
CA SER A 556 -31.92 40.37 -8.65
C SER A 556 -33.30 40.98 -8.93
N VAL A 557 -34.30 40.58 -8.13
CA VAL A 557 -35.68 41.06 -8.27
C VAL A 557 -35.80 42.54 -7.97
N LEU A 558 -35.22 43.02 -6.87
CA LEU A 558 -35.26 44.43 -6.51
C LEU A 558 -34.57 45.31 -7.54
N THR A 559 -33.40 44.90 -8.05
CA THR A 559 -32.70 45.64 -9.11
C THR A 559 -33.50 45.67 -10.41
N GLY A 560 -34.18 44.57 -10.76
CA GLY A 560 -35.07 44.50 -11.92
C GLY A 560 -36.28 45.42 -11.77
N LEU A 561 -37.00 45.33 -10.64
CA LEU A 561 -38.18 46.15 -10.34
C LEU A 561 -37.83 47.64 -10.26
N ALA A 562 -36.66 47.98 -9.69
CA ALA A 562 -36.14 49.35 -9.66
C ALA A 562 -35.95 49.92 -11.08
N SER A 563 -35.46 49.09 -12.00
CA SER A 563 -35.21 49.49 -13.39
C SER A 563 -36.51 49.65 -14.20
N LEU A 564 -37.58 48.96 -13.79
CA LEU A 564 -38.90 49.05 -14.41
C LEU A 564 -39.80 50.12 -13.75
N GLY A 565 -39.43 50.63 -12.59
CA GLY A 565 -40.27 51.55 -11.80
C GLY A 565 -41.46 50.88 -11.10
N GLU A 566 -41.41 49.55 -10.91
CA GLU A 566 -42.50 48.76 -10.32
C GLU A 566 -42.49 48.79 -8.78
N LEU A 567 -42.79 49.97 -8.21
CA LEU A 567 -42.71 50.21 -6.76
C LEU A 567 -43.61 49.29 -5.94
N ASN A 568 -44.84 49.02 -6.41
CA ASN A 568 -45.79 48.20 -5.66
C ASN A 568 -45.30 46.76 -5.46
N MET A 569 -44.69 46.16 -6.49
CA MET A 569 -44.06 44.85 -6.37
C MET A 569 -42.77 44.92 -5.57
N GLY A 570 -42.02 46.02 -5.66
CA GLY A 570 -40.83 46.26 -4.85
C GLY A 570 -41.14 46.27 -3.34
N LEU A 571 -42.25 46.89 -2.94
CA LEU A 571 -42.73 46.88 -1.55
C LEU A 571 -43.17 45.48 -1.10
N GLN A 572 -43.78 44.68 -1.98
CA GLN A 572 -44.12 43.29 -1.67
C GLN A 572 -42.86 42.44 -1.45
N ALA A 573 -41.86 42.59 -2.33
CA ALA A 573 -40.56 41.93 -2.18
C ALA A 573 -39.86 42.35 -0.87
N HIS A 574 -39.91 43.65 -0.54
CA HIS A 574 -39.39 44.15 0.73
C HIS A 574 -40.11 43.54 1.94
N GLY A 575 -41.45 43.47 1.95
CA GLY A 575 -42.20 42.80 3.01
C GLY A 575 -41.81 41.32 3.17
N GLN A 576 -41.55 40.62 2.06
CA GLN A 576 -41.05 39.25 2.09
C GLN A 576 -39.62 39.15 2.64
N ILE A 577 -38.72 40.10 2.34
CA ILE A 577 -37.35 40.15 2.90
C ILE A 577 -37.39 40.24 4.43
N VAL A 578 -38.26 41.11 4.96
CA VAL A 578 -38.45 41.26 6.41
C VAL A 578 -38.96 39.96 7.02
N LYS A 579 -39.96 39.32 6.39
CA LYS A 579 -40.54 38.06 6.87
C LYS A 579 -39.57 36.88 6.82
N SER A 580 -38.70 36.83 5.81
CA SER A 580 -37.73 35.76 5.57
C SER A 580 -36.41 35.96 6.32
N GLY A 581 -36.15 37.14 6.86
CA GLY A 581 -34.95 37.43 7.64
C GLY A 581 -33.71 37.79 6.82
N HIS A 582 -33.86 38.09 5.52
CA HIS A 582 -32.73 38.42 4.63
C HIS A 582 -32.31 39.90 4.67
N GLY A 583 -32.91 40.73 5.51
CA GLY A 583 -32.62 42.17 5.60
C GLY A 583 -31.20 42.53 6.07
N GLY A 584 -30.46 41.57 6.66
CA GLY A 584 -29.08 41.76 7.12
C GLY A 584 -28.01 41.59 6.03
N GLU A 585 -28.39 41.13 4.84
CA GLU A 585 -27.49 40.84 3.73
C GLU A 585 -27.11 42.10 2.95
N ILE A 586 -25.82 42.31 2.72
CA ILE A 586 -25.30 43.55 2.10
C ILE A 586 -25.83 43.72 0.66
N CYS A 587 -25.91 42.62 -0.11
CA CYS A 587 -26.42 42.65 -1.48
C CYS A 587 -27.89 43.09 -1.51
N VAL A 588 -28.73 42.53 -0.63
CA VAL A 588 -30.16 42.88 -0.50
C VAL A 588 -30.32 44.34 -0.08
N GLY A 589 -29.55 44.79 0.91
CA GLY A 589 -29.58 46.18 1.36
C GLY A 589 -29.19 47.18 0.25
N ASN A 590 -28.21 46.86 -0.60
CA ASN A 590 -27.82 47.70 -1.72
C ASN A 590 -28.92 47.75 -2.79
N SER A 591 -29.51 46.61 -3.16
CA SER A 591 -30.61 46.56 -4.13
C SER A 591 -31.89 47.24 -3.60
N LEU A 592 -32.18 47.15 -2.30
CA LEU A 592 -33.30 47.86 -1.66
C LEU A 592 -33.14 49.38 -1.77
N VAL A 593 -31.94 49.89 -1.47
CA VAL A 593 -31.63 51.31 -1.59
C VAL A 593 -31.76 51.77 -3.04
N ASP A 594 -31.22 51.02 -4.00
CA ASP A 594 -31.36 51.35 -5.43
C ASP A 594 -32.84 51.42 -5.86
N MET A 595 -33.66 50.48 -5.39
CA MET A 595 -35.10 50.46 -5.66
C MET A 595 -35.83 51.70 -5.14
N TYR A 596 -35.60 52.08 -3.87
CA TYR A 596 -36.23 53.27 -3.29
C TYR A 596 -35.73 54.58 -3.88
N ILE A 597 -34.43 54.66 -4.23
CA ILE A 597 -33.85 55.83 -4.90
C ILE A 597 -34.51 56.02 -6.27
N LYS A 598 -34.54 54.98 -7.11
CA LYS A 598 -35.14 55.04 -8.45
C LYS A 598 -36.65 55.27 -8.43
N SER A 599 -37.32 54.89 -7.34
CA SER A 599 -38.76 55.11 -7.12
C SER A 599 -39.10 56.45 -6.45
N GLN A 600 -38.13 57.38 -6.30
CA GLN A 600 -38.31 58.72 -5.71
C GLN A 600 -38.81 58.74 -4.25
N ARG A 601 -38.63 57.65 -3.48
CA ARG A 601 -38.99 57.56 -2.04
C ARG A 601 -37.75 57.35 -1.16
N LEU A 602 -36.78 58.24 -1.34
CA LEU A 602 -35.43 58.13 -0.78
C LEU A 602 -35.40 58.17 0.76
N PHE A 603 -36.30 58.95 1.38
CA PHE A 603 -36.43 59.04 2.84
C PHE A 603 -36.96 57.74 3.48
N ASP A 604 -37.87 57.03 2.81
CA ASP A 604 -38.41 55.76 3.31
C ASP A 604 -37.32 54.67 3.29
N GLY A 605 -36.52 54.61 2.21
CA GLY A 605 -35.44 53.62 2.07
C GLY A 605 -34.25 53.82 3.04
N LEU A 606 -33.91 55.07 3.39
CA LEU A 606 -32.85 55.34 4.38
C LEU A 606 -33.27 54.99 5.81
N LYS A 607 -34.52 55.33 6.18
CA LYS A 607 -35.08 55.01 7.50
C LYS A 607 -35.16 53.50 7.74
N GLU A 608 -35.60 52.75 6.73
CA GLU A 608 -35.73 51.29 6.85
C GLU A 608 -34.36 50.58 6.88
N LYS A 609 -33.34 51.10 6.18
CA LYS A 609 -31.96 50.57 6.27
C LYS A 609 -31.38 50.71 7.68
N GLU A 610 -31.65 51.83 8.35
CA GLU A 610 -31.25 52.03 9.75
C GLU A 610 -32.01 51.08 10.69
N GLU A 611 -33.31 50.88 10.50
CA GLU A 611 -34.12 49.93 11.28
C GLU A 611 -33.66 48.46 11.10
N MET A 612 -33.30 48.05 9.87
CA MET A 612 -32.75 46.71 9.60
C MET A 612 -31.35 46.52 10.20
N ALA A 613 -30.51 47.56 10.21
CA ALA A 613 -29.19 47.52 10.86
C ALA A 613 -29.29 47.39 12.40
N VAL A 614 -30.33 47.95 13.01
CA VAL A 614 -30.61 47.84 14.45
C VAL A 614 -31.08 46.42 14.82
N GLN A 615 -31.88 45.76 13.98
CA GLN A 615 -32.30 44.37 14.21
C GLN A 615 -31.13 43.38 14.18
N LYS A 616 -30.12 43.60 13.32
CA LYS A 616 -28.87 42.80 13.30
C LYS A 616 -28.09 42.90 14.62
N LYS A 617 -27.95 44.11 15.18
CA LYS A 617 -27.32 44.32 16.49
C LYS A 617 -28.08 43.66 17.65
N GLN A 618 -29.40 43.55 17.57
CA GLN A 618 -30.19 42.85 18.60
C GLN A 618 -30.13 41.32 18.47
N ALA A 619 -29.94 40.78 17.26
CA ALA A 619 -29.77 39.35 17.02
C ALA A 619 -28.39 38.83 17.44
N GLU A 620 -27.32 39.62 17.27
CA GLU A 620 -25.95 39.25 17.67
C GLU A 620 -25.71 39.30 19.20
N VAL A 621 -26.61 39.92 19.98
CA VAL A 621 -26.47 40.10 21.45
C VAL A 621 -27.21 39.03 22.27
N ARG A 622 -27.89 38.05 21.66
CA ARG A 622 -28.39 36.88 22.41
C ARG A 622 -27.25 35.87 22.62
N PRO A 623 -26.78 35.61 23.86
CA PRO A 623 -25.80 34.57 24.10
C PRO A 623 -26.46 33.21 23.84
N VAL A 624 -25.73 32.31 23.16
CA VAL A 624 -25.99 30.87 23.17
C VAL A 624 -25.85 30.40 24.62
N GLY A 625 -26.97 30.41 25.32
CA GLY A 625 -27.11 29.89 26.67
C GLY A 625 -27.13 28.38 26.64
N THR A 626 -26.09 27.81 27.23
CA THR A 626 -25.95 26.44 27.75
C THR A 626 -27.29 25.82 28.19
N LEU A 627 -27.67 24.70 27.60
CA LEU A 627 -28.61 23.75 28.21
C LEU A 627 -28.02 22.34 28.10
N VAL A 628 -27.19 22.02 29.09
CA VAL A 628 -26.99 20.66 29.59
C VAL A 628 -28.01 20.49 30.72
N GLN A 629 -28.90 19.48 30.62
CA GLN A 629 -29.42 18.62 31.71
C GLN A 629 -30.72 17.90 31.29
N PHE A 630 -30.55 16.70 30.71
CA PHE A 630 -30.99 15.38 31.17
C PHE A 630 -31.17 14.43 29.98
#